data_AF-A0A2Z4UU98-F1
#
_entry.id   AF-A0A2Z4UU98-F1
#
_cell.length_a   1.000
_cell.length_b   1.000
_cell.length_c   1.000
_cell.angle_alpha   90.00
_cell.angle_beta   90.00
_cell.angle_gamma   90.00
#
_symmetry.space_group_name_H-M   'P 1'
#
loop_
_entity.id
_entity.type
_entity.pdbx_description
1 polymer ?
#
loop_
_entity_poly.entity_id
_entity_poly.type
_entity_poly.pdbx_seq_one_letter_code
_entity_poly.pdbx_strand_id
1 'polypeptide(L)'
;MTDFMVQIPADWLARVFLSLRRSTSDDAHTLAAELQPFTEKPGQRVPVPRTTILRTELALRGEMRQVNEDERRQRLTEEAAYLISARLGQ
;
A
#
# COMPACT_ATOMS: atom_id res chain seq x y z
N MET A 1 12.69 -14.19 21.15
CA MET A 1 11.46 -14.70 20.50
C MET A 1 11.78 -14.96 19.05
N THR A 2 11.81 -16.21 18.63
CA THR A 2 12.07 -16.58 17.23
C THR A 2 10.83 -16.25 16.41
N ASP A 3 11.01 -15.48 15.34
CA ASP A 3 9.92 -15.17 14.42
C ASP A 3 9.50 -16.45 13.66
N PHE A 4 8.19 -16.72 13.57
CA PHE A 4 7.69 -17.89 12.87
C PHE A 4 7.68 -17.63 11.36
N MET A 5 8.34 -18.50 10.59
CA MET A 5 8.32 -18.41 9.14
C MET A 5 6.97 -18.92 8.58
N VAL A 6 6.36 -18.13 7.70
CA VAL A 6 5.13 -18.48 6.98
C VAL A 6 5.41 -18.66 5.50
N GLN A 7 4.78 -19.67 4.89
CA GLN A 7 4.94 -19.96 3.47
C GLN A 7 4.00 -19.09 2.64
N ILE A 8 4.54 -18.14 1.89
CA ILE A 8 3.75 -17.18 1.10
C ILE A 8 4.10 -17.31 -0.38
N PRO A 9 3.11 -17.25 -1.30
CA PRO A 9 3.39 -17.22 -2.74
C PRO A 9 4.25 -16.01 -3.13
N ALA A 10 5.35 -16.25 -3.83
CA ALA A 10 6.25 -15.19 -4.30
C ALA A 10 5.54 -14.21 -5.25
N ASP A 11 4.58 -14.68 -6.05
CA ASP A 11 3.81 -13.82 -6.95
C ASP A 11 2.94 -12.82 -6.18
N TRP A 12 2.42 -13.21 -5.01
CA TRP A 12 1.71 -12.30 -4.12
C TRP A 12 2.68 -11.27 -3.55
N LEU A 13 3.86 -11.70 -3.09
CA LEU A 13 4.89 -10.81 -2.56
C LEU A 13 5.38 -9.81 -3.62
N ALA A 14 5.51 -10.24 -4.88
CA ALA A 14 5.89 -9.38 -5.98
C ALA A 14 4.85 -8.28 -6.24
N ARG A 15 3.55 -8.62 -6.20
CA ARG A 15 2.47 -7.62 -6.33
C ARG A 15 2.51 -6.61 -5.19
N VAL A 16 2.69 -7.10 -3.96
CA VAL A 16 2.76 -6.25 -2.78
C VAL A 16 3.99 -5.35 -2.79
N PHE A 17 5.16 -5.89 -3.14
CA PHE A 17 6.38 -5.12 -3.35
C PHE A 17 6.16 -3.97 -4.35
N LEU A 18 5.54 -4.26 -5.50
CA LEU A 18 5.27 -3.23 -6.51
C LEU A 18 4.27 -2.17 -6.02
N SER A 19 3.27 -2.56 -5.24
CA SER A 19 2.33 -1.61 -4.62
C SER A 19 3.05 -0.69 -3.61
N LEU A 20 3.84 -1.25 -2.70
CA LEU A 20 4.56 -0.48 -1.69
C LEU A 20 5.66 0.40 -2.30
N ARG A 21 6.34 -0.06 -3.35
CA ARG A 21 7.35 0.73 -4.07
C ARG A 21 6.77 1.96 -4.79
N ARG A 22 5.46 1.97 -5.06
CA ARG A 22 4.75 3.10 -5.69
C ARG A 22 4.07 4.01 -4.68
N SER A 23 4.12 3.66 -3.40
CA SER A 23 3.60 4.49 -2.32
C SER A 23 4.40 5.78 -2.18
N THR A 24 3.81 6.79 -1.57
CA THR A 24 4.50 8.03 -1.17
C THR A 24 5.08 7.95 0.25
N SER A 25 4.87 6.84 0.97
CA SER A 25 5.28 6.66 2.36
C SER A 25 6.70 6.06 2.47
N ASP A 26 7.57 6.67 3.27
CA ASP A 26 8.92 6.16 3.55
C ASP A 26 8.91 4.79 4.24
N ASP A 27 7.91 4.54 5.09
CA ASP A 27 7.71 3.23 5.72
C ASP A 27 7.35 2.16 4.70
N ALA A 28 6.53 2.50 3.70
CA ALA A 28 6.17 1.59 2.62
C ALA A 28 7.39 1.28 1.74
N HIS A 29 8.24 2.26 1.44
CA HIS A 29 9.49 2.04 0.72
C HIS A 29 10.45 1.12 1.49
N THR A 30 10.59 1.34 2.80
CA THR A 30 11.42 0.48 3.66
C THR A 30 10.92 -0.97 3.64
N LEU A 31 9.61 -1.17 3.77
CA LEU A 31 9.00 -2.50 3.69
C LEU A 31 9.13 -3.13 2.30
N ALA A 32 9.09 -2.35 1.23
CA ALA A 32 9.36 -2.86 -0.11
C ALA A 32 10.80 -3.40 -0.23
N ALA A 33 11.79 -2.69 0.32
CA ALA A 33 13.18 -3.16 0.34
C ALA A 33 13.33 -4.45 1.16
N GLU A 34 12.65 -4.56 2.31
CA GLU A 34 12.62 -5.79 3.12
C GLU A 34 11.99 -6.98 2.38
N LEU A 35 10.97 -6.73 1.54
CA LEU A 35 10.26 -7.78 0.79
C LEU A 35 10.99 -8.25 -0.47
N GLN A 36 11.85 -7.40 -1.05
CA GLN A 36 12.50 -7.65 -2.34
C GLN A 36 13.12 -9.06 -2.46
N PRO A 37 13.88 -9.59 -1.47
CA PRO A 37 14.52 -10.91 -1.59
C PRO A 37 13.51 -12.07 -1.74
N PHE A 38 12.29 -11.89 -1.24
CA PHE A 38 11.25 -12.92 -1.31
C PHE A 38 10.47 -12.91 -2.64
N THR A 39 10.70 -11.91 -3.49
CA THR A 39 10.04 -11.78 -4.79
C THR A 39 10.78 -12.49 -5.93
N GLU A 40 12.00 -12.98 -5.70
CA GLU A 40 12.92 -13.45 -6.72
C GLU A 40 12.62 -14.87 -7.26
N LYS A 41 11.66 -15.59 -6.66
CA LYS A 41 11.30 -16.97 -7.01
C LYS A 41 9.84 -17.08 -7.49
N PRO A 42 9.50 -16.53 -8.67
CA PRO A 42 8.13 -16.56 -9.18
C PRO A 42 7.57 -17.99 -9.26
N GLY A 43 6.27 -18.14 -8.99
CA GLY A 43 5.59 -19.44 -8.96
C GLY A 43 5.91 -20.35 -7.77
N GLN A 44 6.79 -19.94 -6.85
CA GLN A 44 7.11 -20.71 -5.65
C GLN A 44 6.50 -20.10 -4.39
N ARG A 45 6.34 -20.92 -3.36
CA ARG A 45 6.09 -20.43 -2.00
C ARG A 45 7.43 -20.26 -1.30
N VAL A 46 7.65 -19.11 -0.70
CA VAL A 46 8.88 -18.77 0.01
C VAL A 46 8.58 -18.59 1.50
N PRO A 47 9.49 -19.03 2.39
CA PRO A 47 9.36 -18.76 3.81
C PRO A 47 9.67 -17.29 4.08
N VAL A 48 8.71 -16.59 4.68
CA VAL A 48 8.84 -15.17 5.07
C VAL A 48 8.58 -15.05 6.57
N PRO A 49 9.32 -14.20 7.29
CA PRO A 49 9.00 -13.89 8.69
C PRO A 49 7.55 -13.39 8.82
N ARG A 50 6.80 -13.92 9.79
CA ARG A 50 5.41 -13.54 10.04
C ARG A 50 5.31 -12.06 10.42
N THR A 51 6.28 -11.52 11.13
CA THR A 51 6.32 -10.07 11.45
C THR A 51 6.44 -9.21 10.20
N THR A 52 7.26 -9.60 9.22
CA THR A 52 7.36 -8.90 7.93
C THR A 52 6.00 -8.88 7.24
N ILE A 53 5.31 -10.03 7.15
CA ILE A 53 3.97 -10.10 6.54
C ILE A 53 2.97 -9.20 7.25
N LEU A 54 2.93 -9.22 8.58
CA LEU A 54 2.00 -8.37 9.34
C LEU A 54 2.26 -6.88 9.13
N ARG A 55 3.53 -6.44 9.13
CA ARG A 55 3.89 -5.04 8.88
C ARG A 55 3.49 -4.62 7.46
N THR A 56 3.73 -5.48 6.49
CA THR A 56 3.33 -5.29 5.10
C THR A 56 1.81 -5.15 4.94
N GLU A 57 1.02 -6.03 5.57
CA GLU A 57 -0.44 -5.95 5.53
C GLU A 57 -0.96 -4.66 6.17
N LEU A 58 -0.35 -4.23 7.29
CA LEU A 58 -0.69 -2.96 7.94
C LEU A 58 -0.38 -1.76 7.05
N ALA A 59 0.78 -1.75 6.40
CA ALA A 59 1.16 -0.70 5.46
C ALA A 59 0.17 -0.62 4.29
N LEU A 60 -0.18 -1.75 3.66
CA LEU A 60 -1.19 -1.77 2.59
C LEU A 60 -2.55 -1.21 3.03
N ARG A 61 -3.00 -1.53 4.25
CA ARG A 61 -4.24 -0.97 4.82
C ARG A 61 -4.12 0.54 5.13
N GLY A 62 -2.92 1.02 5.43
CA GLY A 62 -2.61 2.44 5.57
C GLY A 62 -2.77 3.17 4.24
N GLU A 63 -2.10 2.66 3.21
CA GLU A 63 -2.16 3.22 1.84
C GLU A 63 -3.60 3.27 1.30
N MET A 64 -4.37 2.19 1.46
CA MET A 64 -5.77 2.17 1.01
C MET A 64 -6.63 3.23 1.70
N ARG A 65 -6.37 3.51 2.99
CA ARG A 65 -7.10 4.57 3.72
C ARG A 65 -6.70 5.95 3.22
N GLN A 66 -5.41 6.16 2.97
CA GLN A 66 -4.91 7.44 2.45
C GLN A 66 -5.47 7.74 1.05
N VAL A 67 -5.44 6.76 0.14
CA VAL A 67 -6.04 6.91 -1.21
C VAL A 67 -7.52 7.30 -1.12
N ASN A 68 -8.29 6.61 -0.27
CA ASN A 68 -9.70 6.94 -0.07
C ASN A 68 -9.91 8.36 0.51
N GLU A 69 -9.01 8.82 1.38
CA GLU A 69 -9.07 10.16 1.95
C GLU A 69 -8.69 11.24 0.93
N ASP A 70 -7.71 10.98 0.07
CA ASP A 70 -7.35 11.86 -1.05
C ASP A 70 -8.50 11.98 -2.05
N GLU A 71 -9.10 10.86 -2.49
CA GLU A 71 -10.26 10.86 -3.37
C GLU A 71 -11.45 11.61 -2.74
N ARG A 72 -11.70 11.38 -1.44
CA ARG A 72 -12.75 12.09 -0.71
C ARG A 72 -12.47 13.60 -0.65
N ARG A 73 -11.23 14.01 -0.38
CA ARG A 73 -10.84 15.42 -0.35
C ARG A 73 -11.02 16.07 -1.73
N GLN A 74 -10.61 15.39 -2.80
CA GLN A 74 -10.76 15.89 -4.16
C GLN A 74 -12.23 16.12 -4.53
N ARG A 75 -13.12 15.16 -4.22
CA ARG A 75 -14.56 15.31 -4.44
C ARG A 75 -15.15 16.50 -3.67
N LEU A 76 -14.73 16.68 -2.41
CA LEU A 76 -15.17 17.83 -1.60
C LEU A 76 -14.68 19.17 -2.19
N THR A 77 -13.47 19.22 -2.74
CA THR A 77 -12.94 20.41 -3.41
C THR A 77 -13.72 20.73 -4.69
N GLU A 78 -14.00 19.71 -5.51
CA GLU A 78 -14.81 19.86 -6.74
C GLU A 78 -16.23 20.34 -6.41
N GLU A 79 -16.87 19.76 -5.40
CA GLU A 79 -18.20 20.16 -4.94
C GLU A 79 -18.20 21.59 -4.39
N ALA A 80 -17.20 21.96 -3.59
CA ALA A 80 -17.06 23.33 -3.09
C ALA A 80 -16.87 24.34 -4.23
N ALA A 81 -16.04 24.03 -5.24
CA ALA A 81 -15.85 24.87 -6.42
C ALA A 81 -17.14 25.04 -7.22
N TYR A 82 -17.90 23.95 -7.39
CA TYR A 82 -19.22 24.00 -8.01
C TYR A 82 -20.20 24.90 -7.23
N LEU A 83 -20.28 24.76 -5.90
CA LEU A 83 -21.18 25.58 -5.09
C LEU A 83 -20.79 27.08 -5.10
N ILE A 84 -19.49 27.38 -5.14
CA ILE A 84 -18.99 28.76 -5.25
C ILE A 84 -19.34 29.36 -6.62
N SER A 85 -19.08 28.65 -7.72
CA SER A 85 -19.41 29.12 -9.07
C SER A 85 -20.92 29.33 -9.25
N ALA A 86 -21.74 28.37 -8.80
CA ALA A 86 -23.20 28.46 -8.83
C ALA A 86 -23.74 29.68 -8.05
N ARG A 87 -23.12 30.02 -6.90
CA ARG A 87 -23.47 31.23 -6.13
C ARG A 87 -23.07 32.52 -6.85
N LEU A 88 -21.92 32.52 -7.53
CA LEU A 88 -21.38 33.70 -8.21
C LEU A 88 -22.03 33.94 -9.58
N GLY A 89 -22.84 33.00 -10.08
CA GLY A 89 -23.59 33.15 -11.33
C GLY A 89 -22.71 33.17 -12.58
N GLN A 90 -21.54 32.54 -12.52
CA GLN A 90 -20.68 32.30 -13.69
C GLN A 90 -21.01 30.98 -14.36
#